data_AF-A0A1W9PUR0-F1
#
_entry.id   AF-A0A1W9PUR0-F1
#
_cell.length_a   1.000
_cell.length_b   1.000
_cell.length_c   1.000
_cell.angle_alpha   90.00
_cell.angle_beta   90.00
_cell.angle_gamma   90.00
#
_symmetry.space_group_name_H-M   'P 1'
#
loop_
_entity.id
_entity.type
_entity.pdbx_description
1 polymer ?
#
loop_
_entity_poly.entity_id
_entity_poly.type
_entity_poly.pdbx_seq_one_letter_code
_entity_poly.pdbx_strand_id
1 'polypeptide(L)'
;MPTIRGDAHLSAILPRMETFFFTRIIVVGTTSSGKSTLAENLAKKLDLDFVELDALYWQPNWVGTPDEEFAAKTEDATRGNRWVVAGNYSR
;
A
#
# COMPACT_ATOMS: atom_id res chain seq x y z
N MET A 1 -58.89 1.98 -1.06
CA MET A 1 -58.12 1.98 -2.32
C MET A 1 -56.66 2.25 -1.99
N PRO A 2 -55.72 1.33 -2.25
CA PRO A 2 -54.30 1.60 -2.12
C PRO A 2 -53.75 2.14 -3.46
N THR A 3 -52.91 3.16 -3.41
CA THR A 3 -52.07 3.55 -4.56
C THR A 3 -50.62 3.35 -4.15
N ILE A 4 -49.99 2.32 -4.72
CA ILE A 4 -48.55 2.17 -4.75
C ILE A 4 -48.02 3.11 -5.84
N ARG A 5 -47.24 4.11 -5.44
CA ARG A 5 -46.12 4.68 -6.20
C ARG A 5 -45.02 4.84 -5.15
N GLY A 6 -43.91 4.12 -5.20
CA GLY A 6 -43.16 3.71 -6.37
C GLY A 6 -41.77 4.33 -6.37
N ASP A 7 -41.21 4.68 -5.21
CA ASP A 7 -39.87 5.24 -5.13
C ASP A 7 -39.05 4.35 -4.19
N ALA A 8 -38.66 3.19 -4.73
CA ALA A 8 -37.59 2.40 -4.17
C ALA A 8 -36.31 3.24 -4.26
N HIS A 9 -36.04 4.00 -3.19
CA HIS A 9 -34.81 4.73 -3.02
C HIS A 9 -33.67 3.71 -2.92
N LEU A 10 -33.06 3.41 -4.07
CA LEU A 10 -31.86 2.60 -4.28
C LEU A 10 -30.68 3.21 -3.52
N SER A 11 -30.74 3.09 -2.19
CA SER A 11 -29.70 3.47 -1.25
C SER A 11 -29.18 2.28 -0.44
N ALA A 12 -29.72 1.09 -0.72
CA ALA A 12 -29.21 -0.17 -0.21
C ALA A 12 -28.44 -0.89 -1.33
N ILE A 13 -27.33 -1.53 -0.96
CA ILE A 13 -26.45 -2.38 -1.77
C ILE A 13 -25.28 -1.66 -2.48
N LEU A 14 -24.70 -0.65 -1.83
CA LEU A 14 -23.24 -0.59 -1.81
C LEU A 14 -22.84 -0.77 -0.35
N PRO A 15 -22.01 -1.76 0.02
CA PRO A 15 -21.43 -1.75 1.35
C PRO A 15 -20.77 -0.39 1.51
N ARG A 16 -21.21 0.40 2.49
CA ARG A 16 -20.51 1.61 2.90
C ARG A 16 -19.09 1.14 3.17
N MET A 17 -18.16 1.44 2.26
CA MET A 17 -16.78 0.97 2.33
C MET A 17 -16.34 1.18 3.76
N GLU A 18 -16.13 0.08 4.48
CA GLU A 18 -15.65 0.16 5.85
C GLU A 18 -14.41 1.03 5.80
N THR A 19 -14.44 2.13 6.57
CA THR A 19 -13.39 3.12 6.55
C THR A 19 -12.05 2.40 6.70
N PHE A 20 -11.17 2.56 5.71
CA PHE A 20 -9.91 1.84 5.68
C PHE A 20 -8.96 2.50 6.70
N PHE A 21 -8.84 1.90 7.89
CA PHE A 21 -8.07 2.46 9.00
C PHE A 21 -6.60 1.99 9.05
N PHE A 22 -6.15 1.18 8.07
CA PHE A 22 -4.78 0.68 8.08
C PHE A 22 -3.81 1.78 7.64
N THR A 23 -2.77 1.97 8.43
CA THR A 23 -1.72 2.97 8.19
C THR A 23 -0.34 2.36 7.96
N ARG A 24 -0.20 1.03 8.08
CA ARG A 24 1.04 0.30 7.76
C ARG A 24 0.69 -0.86 6.85
N ILE A 25 1.11 -0.77 5.60
CA ILE A 25 0.68 -1.69 4.55
C ILE A 25 1.90 -2.19 3.79
N ILE A 26 2.02 -3.50 3.61
CA ILE A 26 3.08 -4.09 2.79
C ILE A 26 2.42 -4.66 1.53
N VAL A 27 2.92 -4.26 0.36
CA VAL A 27 2.52 -4.75 -0.95
C VAL A 27 3.61 -5.67 -1.47
N VAL A 28 3.35 -6.97 -1.41
CA VAL A 28 4.23 -8.03 -1.90
C VAL A 28 3.70 -8.57 -3.23
N GLY A 29 4.61 -8.80 -4.17
CA GLY A 29 4.29 -9.39 -5.46
C GLY A 29 5.55 -9.84 -6.17
N THR A 30 5.38 -10.68 -7.19
CA THR A 30 6.49 -11.08 -8.06
C THR A 30 7.01 -9.90 -8.89
N THR A 31 8.22 -10.05 -9.45
CA THR A 31 8.80 -9.04 -10.35
C THR A 31 7.84 -8.70 -11.48
N SER A 32 7.70 -7.40 -11.79
CA SER A 32 6.82 -6.88 -12.85
C SER A 32 5.30 -7.06 -12.64
N SER A 33 4.85 -7.46 -11.44
CA SER A 33 3.41 -7.59 -11.11
C SER A 33 2.68 -6.25 -10.92
N GLY A 34 3.40 -5.12 -10.88
CA GLY A 34 2.82 -3.80 -10.61
C GLY A 34 2.74 -3.42 -9.12
N LYS A 35 3.45 -4.14 -8.24
CA LYS A 35 3.50 -3.84 -6.78
C LYS A 35 3.77 -2.37 -6.46
N SER A 36 4.73 -1.76 -7.14
CA SER A 36 5.18 -0.39 -6.90
C SER A 36 4.09 0.60 -7.32
N THR A 37 3.47 0.38 -8.47
CA THR A 37 2.33 1.18 -8.94
C THR A 37 1.13 1.10 -8.01
N LEU A 38 0.81 -0.11 -7.51
CA LEU A 38 -0.29 -0.29 -6.56
C LEU A 38 0.02 0.41 -5.23
N ALA A 39 1.22 0.22 -4.68
CA ALA A 39 1.63 0.80 -3.42
C ALA A 39 1.68 2.33 -3.46
N GLU A 40 2.24 2.92 -4.52
CA GLU A 40 2.27 4.37 -4.70
C GLU A 40 0.85 4.95 -4.81
N ASN A 41 -0.04 4.31 -5.57
CA ASN A 41 -1.44 4.74 -5.68
C ASN A 41 -2.19 4.60 -4.35
N LEU A 42 -1.89 3.58 -3.57
CA LEU A 42 -2.48 3.36 -2.25
C LEU A 42 -2.01 4.43 -1.26
N ALA A 43 -0.71 4.71 -1.24
CA ALA A 43 -0.09 5.76 -0.43
C ALA A 43 -0.74 7.13 -0.73
N LYS A 44 -0.88 7.49 -2.01
CA LYS A 44 -1.56 8.74 -2.43
C LYS A 44 -3.02 8.80 -2.00
N LYS A 45 -3.77 7.70 -2.14
CA LYS A 45 -5.21 7.67 -1.78
C LYS A 45 -5.44 7.73 -0.28
N LEU A 46 -4.53 7.19 0.52
CA LEU A 46 -4.64 7.11 1.97
C LEU A 46 -3.83 8.19 2.71
N ASP A 47 -3.16 9.09 1.98
CA ASP A 47 -2.26 10.09 2.56
C ASP A 47 -1.21 9.42 3.47
N LEU A 48 -0.49 8.44 2.94
CA LEU A 48 0.59 7.71 3.63
C LEU A 48 1.91 7.88 2.90
N ASP A 49 3.03 7.71 3.61
CA ASP A 49 4.35 7.71 3.00
C ASP A 49 4.55 6.45 2.13
N PHE A 50 5.21 6.59 0.99
CA PHE A 50 5.53 5.45 0.13
C PHE A 50 7.02 5.08 0.27
N VAL A 51 7.29 3.80 0.52
CA VAL A 51 8.63 3.24 0.63
C VAL A 51 8.81 2.14 -0.41
N GLU A 52 9.77 2.31 -1.32
CA GLU A 52 10.15 1.27 -2.29
C GLU A 52 11.42 0.56 -1.80
N LEU A 53 11.31 -0.73 -1.46
CA LEU A 53 12.46 -1.50 -0.95
C LEU A 53 13.57 -1.65 -1.99
N ASP A 54 13.22 -1.71 -3.28
CA ASP A 54 14.22 -1.76 -4.34
C ASP A 54 15.13 -0.51 -4.34
N ALA A 55 14.61 0.65 -3.96
CA ALA A 55 15.37 1.89 -3.85
C ALA A 55 16.32 1.92 -2.64
N LEU A 56 16.01 1.14 -1.60
CA LEU A 56 16.88 0.98 -0.42
C LEU A 56 17.94 -0.10 -0.62
N TYR A 57 17.61 -1.13 -1.40
CA TYR A 57 18.46 -2.29 -1.63
C TYR A 57 19.54 -2.02 -2.68
N TRP A 58 19.19 -1.42 -3.82
CA TRP A 58 20.14 -1.26 -4.93
C TRP A 58 21.05 -0.04 -4.76
N GLN A 59 22.35 -0.30 -4.81
CA GLN A 59 23.40 0.72 -4.89
C GLN A 59 23.78 1.00 -6.35
N PRO A 60 24.58 2.05 -6.64
CA PRO A 60 25.15 2.26 -7.96
C PRO A 60 25.82 1.00 -8.50
N ASN A 61 25.75 0.82 -9.82
CA ASN A 61 26.24 -0.38 -10.52
C ASN A 61 25.49 -1.68 -10.16
N TRP A 62 24.25 -1.59 -9.66
CA TRP A 62 23.41 -2.75 -9.35
C TRP A 62 24.02 -3.67 -8.29
N VAL A 63 24.75 -3.08 -7.35
CA VAL A 63 25.29 -3.81 -6.20
C VAL A 63 24.23 -3.84 -5.11
N GLY A 64 23.98 -5.03 -4.54
CA GLY A 64 23.05 -5.17 -3.43
C GLY A 64 23.62 -4.57 -2.14
N THR A 65 22.77 -3.89 -1.38
CA THR A 65 23.12 -3.40 -0.05
C THR A 65 23.28 -4.58 0.92
N PRO A 66 24.34 -4.61 1.76
CA PRO A 66 24.51 -5.64 2.79
C PRO A 66 23.29 -5.74 3.72
N ASP A 67 22.97 -6.94 4.20
CA ASP A 67 21.72 -7.20 4.92
C ASP A 67 21.55 -6.30 6.16
N GLU A 68 22.61 -6.07 6.94
CA GLU A 68 22.56 -5.18 8.12
C GLU A 68 22.27 -3.72 7.75
N GLU A 69 22.87 -3.23 6.67
CA GLU A 69 22.63 -1.88 6.16
C GLU A 69 21.22 -1.75 5.54
N PHE A 70 20.76 -2.78 4.84
CA PHE A 70 19.42 -2.81 4.26
C PHE A 70 18.34 -2.86 5.35
N ALA A 71 18.54 -3.63 6.41
CA ALA A 71 17.68 -3.66 7.58
C ALA A 71 17.62 -2.29 8.25
N ALA A 72 18.77 -1.64 8.48
CA ALA A 72 18.82 -0.30 9.06
C ALA A 72 18.12 0.77 8.21
N LYS A 73 18.31 0.75 6.88
CA LYS A 73 17.61 1.64 5.94
C LYS A 73 16.10 1.40 5.95
N THR A 74 15.68 0.14 5.98
CA THR A 74 14.27 -0.24 6.02
C THR A 74 13.63 0.19 7.33
N GLU A 75 14.30 -0.01 8.46
CA GLU A 75 13.84 0.46 9.77
C GLU A 75 13.72 1.98 9.81
N ASP A 76 14.71 2.72 9.29
CA ASP A 76 14.67 4.17 9.20
C ASP A 76 13.48 4.67 8.35
N ALA A 77 13.30 4.08 7.16
CA ALA A 77 12.20 4.41 6.25
C ALA A 77 10.82 4.02 6.79
N THR A 78 10.75 3.04 7.70
CA THR A 78 9.49 2.54 8.29
C THR A 78 9.34 2.90 9.78
N ARG A 79 10.17 3.81 10.30
CA ARG A 79 10.15 4.25 11.72
C ARG A 79 8.81 4.88 12.11
N GLY A 80 8.15 5.54 11.16
CA GLY A 80 6.82 6.11 11.35
C GLY A 80 5.71 5.06 11.37
N ASN A 81 4.50 5.48 11.77
CA ASN A 81 3.32 4.61 11.80
C ASN A 81 2.40 4.74 10.58
N ARG A 82 2.81 5.51 9.56
CA ARG A 82 1.99 5.87 8.40
C ARG A 82 2.74 5.65 7.09
N TRP A 83 2.72 4.44 6.57
CA TRP A 83 3.43 4.08 5.34
C TRP A 83 2.77 2.95 4.55
N VAL A 84 3.13 2.90 3.27
CA VAL A 84 2.95 1.77 2.36
C VAL A 84 4.33 1.37 1.82
N VAL A 85 4.70 0.11 2.00
CA VAL A 85 5.97 -0.46 1.53
C VAL A 85 5.70 -1.37 0.34
N ALA A 86 6.50 -1.28 -0.72
CA ALA A 86 6.52 -2.26 -1.80
C ALA A 86 7.85 -3.03 -1.83
N GLY A 87 7.76 -4.35 -1.96
CA GLY A 87 8.94 -5.21 -2.15
C GLY A 87 8.65 -6.68 -1.87
N ASN A 88 9.63 -7.54 -2.15
CA ASN A 88 9.52 -9.00 -1.94
C ASN A 88 10.84 -9.56 -1.40
N TYR A 89 11.28 -9.02 -0.26
CA TYR A 89 12.49 -9.43 0.45
C TYR A 89 12.09 -10.19 1.71
N SER A 90 12.64 -11.39 1.91
CA SER A 90 12.37 -12.27 3.07
C SER A 90 13.59 -12.48 3.96
N ARG A 91 14.52 -11.51 3.92
CA ARG A 91 15.84 -11.61 4.54
C ARG A 91 15.81 -11.03 5.94
#